data_AF-A0A7Y5TSR4-F1
#
_entry.id   AF-A0A7Y5TSR4-F1
#
_cell.length_a   1.000
_cell.length_b   1.000
_cell.length_c   1.000
_cell.angle_alpha   90.00
_cell.angle_beta   90.00
_cell.angle_gamma   90.00
#
_symmetry.space_group_name_H-M   'P 1'
#
loop_
_entity.id
_entity.type
_entity.pdbx_description
1 polymer ?
#
loop_
_entity_poly.entity_id
_entity_poly.type
_entity_poly.pdbx_seq_one_letter_code
_entity_poly.pdbx_strand_id
1 'polypeptide(L)'
;PDAAAKVTGKVARADVALLSARDQGRLVEIVRLRQGLGEQSQAGLLYSGRTGGGRDNHVVGADTKIVFGRIYYAQLQAVQSVSSSNGRTSSGPMWEAVVDATNRAWGFHYNVLGIHPDFRTDNGFLPRVGYVKPNAANRFTWYGTPGALAERFQLFVNANGIWRYDDFFRARPLLEDAASAQMTLTLRGGWSVGATPKVGSFAFDPANYAGYAGGFVPSDRVAVATSTFSIATPQFRKFNASASTNVGNDVDFLETSRVRRVDYNAAVDLRPSERLRIGATYLSTSFRRRSDGQRSAFARIPRVKMEYQLARPLFVRLVSQYTATRRDALVDPRTGTVIVLGSGPSTATSSNVLRTDWLFSYRPTPGTVFFAGYGGSMSEEDPLAFQRLRRTSDAFFVKGSYVFRLGGL
;
A
#
# COMPACT_ATOMS: atom_id res chain seq x y z
N PRO A 1 31.46 -1.15 5.70
CA PRO A 1 31.76 -0.54 7.01
C PRO A 1 33.20 -0.82 7.43
N ASP A 2 33.95 0.24 7.70
CA ASP A 2 35.34 0.21 8.17
C ASP A 2 35.40 -0.19 9.67
N ALA A 3 34.41 0.24 10.46
CA ALA A 3 34.25 -0.15 11.86
C ALA A 3 32.79 -0.04 12.30
N ALA A 4 32.35 -0.86 13.25
CA ALA A 4 31.04 -0.74 13.87
C ALA A 4 31.05 -1.20 15.33
N ALA A 5 30.23 -0.55 16.15
CA ALA A 5 30.00 -0.89 17.54
C ALA A 5 28.50 -0.91 17.82
N LYS A 6 28.08 -1.88 18.64
CA LYS A 6 26.72 -1.99 19.15
C LYS A 6 26.80 -2.19 20.66
N VAL A 7 26.14 -1.32 21.41
CA VAL A 7 26.00 -1.46 22.86
C VAL A 7 24.52 -1.45 23.19
N THR A 8 24.07 -2.44 23.94
CA THR A 8 22.71 -2.50 24.45
C THR A 8 22.77 -2.95 25.90
N GLY A 9 22.02 -2.31 26.76
CA GLY A 9 22.01 -2.65 28.17
C GLY A 9 21.00 -1.84 28.96
N LYS A 10 21.11 -1.91 30.26
CA LYS A 10 20.26 -1.18 31.20
C LYS A 10 21.14 -0.36 32.13
N VAL A 11 20.85 0.93 32.24
CA VAL A 11 21.52 1.85 33.16
C VAL A 11 20.45 2.36 34.13
N ALA A 12 20.57 1.98 35.40
CA ALA A 12 19.54 2.20 36.41
C ALA A 12 18.15 1.70 35.95
N ARG A 13 17.18 2.61 35.78
CA ARG A 13 15.81 2.29 35.34
C ARG A 13 15.61 2.43 33.83
N ALA A 14 16.63 2.84 33.08
CA ALA A 14 16.55 3.10 31.65
C ALA A 14 17.23 2.00 30.82
N ASP A 15 16.57 1.56 29.77
CA ASP A 15 17.18 0.80 28.69
C ASP A 15 17.98 1.75 27.81
N VAL A 16 19.20 1.35 27.44
CA VAL A 16 20.11 2.10 26.60
C VAL A 16 20.49 1.26 25.39
N ALA A 17 20.42 1.84 24.20
CA ALA A 17 20.96 1.25 22.99
C ALA A 17 21.76 2.29 22.21
N LEU A 18 22.95 1.89 21.77
CA LEU A 18 23.85 2.64 20.90
C LEU A 18 24.22 1.76 19.71
N LEU A 19 24.13 2.32 18.52
CA LEU A 19 24.72 1.81 17.30
C LEU A 19 25.62 2.90 16.74
N SER A 20 26.88 2.57 16.47
CA SER A 20 27.83 3.45 15.81
C SER A 20 28.50 2.67 14.69
N ALA A 21 28.61 3.27 13.51
CA ALA A 21 29.31 2.67 12.39
C ALA A 21 30.02 3.73 11.56
N ARG A 22 31.23 3.41 11.09
CA ARG A 22 32.01 4.24 10.18
C ARG A 22 32.21 3.50 8.87
N ASP A 23 32.00 4.16 7.75
CA ASP A 23 32.20 3.59 6.42
C ASP A 23 32.57 4.70 5.43
N GLN A 24 33.71 4.59 4.75
CA GLN A 24 34.16 5.52 3.70
C GLN A 24 34.13 7.00 4.14
N GLY A 25 34.61 7.28 5.35
CA GLY A 25 34.64 8.65 5.91
C GLY A 25 33.27 9.19 6.35
N ARG A 26 32.22 8.37 6.33
CA ARG A 26 30.91 8.69 6.92
C ARG A 26 30.76 8.01 8.27
N LEU A 27 30.20 8.73 9.23
CA LEU A 27 29.85 8.23 10.56
C LEU A 27 28.33 8.17 10.69
N VAL A 28 27.83 7.05 11.21
CA VAL A 28 26.42 6.83 11.53
C VAL A 28 26.34 6.54 13.02
N GLU A 29 25.49 7.28 13.72
CA GLU A 29 25.26 7.13 15.16
C GLU A 29 23.78 7.09 15.45
N ILE A 30 23.34 6.14 16.26
CA ILE A 30 21.97 6.05 16.75
C ILE A 30 22.03 5.74 18.24
N VAL A 31 21.48 6.63 19.06
CA VAL A 31 21.38 6.47 20.51
C VAL A 31 19.91 6.49 20.91
N ARG A 32 19.50 5.49 21.68
CA ARG A 32 18.14 5.37 22.21
C ARG A 32 18.20 5.17 23.71
N LEU A 33 17.46 6.00 24.43
CA LEU A 33 17.20 5.86 25.85
C LEU A 33 15.70 5.62 26.03
N ARG A 34 15.32 4.68 26.89
CA ARG A 34 13.92 4.43 27.22
C ARG A 34 13.77 4.10 28.69
N GLN A 35 12.81 4.71 29.36
CA GLN A 35 12.51 4.47 30.76
C GLN A 35 11.03 4.11 30.94
N GLY A 36 10.77 3.04 31.70
CA GLY A 36 9.42 2.71 32.13
C GLY A 36 8.93 3.66 33.23
N LEU A 37 7.69 4.12 33.10
CA LEU A 37 7.01 5.00 34.07
C LEU A 37 6.02 4.24 34.97
N GLY A 38 5.85 2.93 34.76
CA GLY A 38 4.84 2.10 35.44
C GLY A 38 3.59 1.91 34.59
N GLU A 39 2.76 0.91 34.93
CA GLU A 39 1.47 0.64 34.24
C GLU A 39 1.57 0.55 32.70
N GLN A 40 2.64 -0.05 32.17
CA GLN A 40 2.93 -0.12 30.71
C GLN A 40 3.18 1.25 30.04
N SER A 41 3.36 2.30 30.84
CA SER A 41 3.77 3.63 30.39
C SER A 41 5.29 3.73 30.29
N GLN A 42 5.77 4.55 29.34
CA GLN A 42 7.18 4.73 29.05
C GLN A 42 7.47 6.12 28.49
N ALA A 43 8.69 6.60 28.68
CA ALA A 43 9.24 7.74 27.98
C ALA A 43 10.59 7.37 27.36
N GLY A 44 10.99 8.08 26.30
CA GLY A 44 12.26 7.83 25.65
C GLY A 44 12.84 9.07 24.97
N LEU A 45 14.14 8.99 24.72
CA LEU A 45 14.92 9.96 23.95
C LEU A 45 15.63 9.25 22.80
N LEU A 46 15.79 9.93 21.68
CA LEU A 46 16.45 9.44 20.49
C LEU A 46 17.44 10.49 19.99
N TYR A 47 18.62 10.03 19.59
CA TYR A 47 19.52 10.75 18.71
C TYR A 47 19.85 9.84 17.52
N SER A 48 19.88 10.42 16.32
CA SER A 48 20.31 9.77 15.09
C SER A 48 21.12 10.77 14.27
N GLY A 49 22.38 10.44 14.03
CA GLY A 49 23.32 11.25 13.27
C GLY A 49 23.84 10.49 12.05
N ARG A 50 23.99 11.18 10.93
CA ARG A 50 24.86 10.76 9.83
C ARG A 50 25.71 11.95 9.43
N THR A 51 27.03 11.82 9.55
CA THR A 51 27.98 12.90 9.26
C THR A 51 29.06 12.44 8.29
N GLY A 52 29.65 13.39 7.56
CA GLY A 52 30.75 13.14 6.63
C GLY A 52 30.36 13.07 5.15
N GLY A 53 31.36 13.23 4.28
CA GLY A 53 31.14 13.33 2.83
C GLY A 53 30.42 14.63 2.40
N GLY A 54 30.60 15.73 3.15
CA GLY A 54 30.06 17.05 2.81
C GLY A 54 28.58 17.27 3.19
N ARG A 55 27.99 16.34 3.95
CA ARG A 55 26.61 16.42 4.43
C ARG A 55 26.53 15.87 5.84
N ASP A 56 25.92 16.64 6.73
CA ASP A 56 25.59 16.20 8.08
C ASP A 56 24.09 16.27 8.29
N ASN A 57 23.54 15.26 8.95
CA ASN A 57 22.13 15.18 9.33
C ASN A 57 22.06 14.68 10.77
N HIS A 58 21.47 15.49 11.64
CA HIS A 58 21.23 15.16 13.04
C HIS A 58 19.74 15.21 13.30
N VAL A 59 19.23 14.19 13.97
CA VAL A 59 17.84 14.09 14.41
C VAL A 59 17.85 13.80 15.90
N VAL A 60 17.22 14.67 16.68
CA VAL A 60 16.99 14.48 18.12
C VAL A 60 15.50 14.37 18.33
N GLY A 61 15.06 13.50 19.24
CA GLY A 61 13.65 13.43 19.59
C GLY A 61 13.36 12.86 20.95
N ALA A 62 12.12 13.01 21.34
CA ALA A 62 11.54 12.46 22.53
C ALA A 62 10.18 11.84 22.22
N ASP A 63 9.82 10.81 22.97
CA ASP A 63 8.52 10.16 22.88
C ASP A 63 8.05 9.70 24.24
N THR A 64 6.73 9.61 24.39
CA THR A 64 6.08 9.07 25.59
C THR A 64 4.85 8.30 25.19
N LYS A 65 4.56 7.24 25.95
CA LYS A 65 3.31 6.50 25.91
C LYS A 65 2.80 6.38 27.34
N ILE A 66 1.61 6.90 27.59
CA ILE A 66 0.92 6.85 28.87
C ILE A 66 -0.32 5.99 28.72
N VAL A 67 -0.41 4.92 29.51
CA VAL A 67 -1.61 4.08 29.61
C VAL A 67 -2.42 4.57 30.81
N PHE A 68 -3.72 4.73 30.64
CA PHE A 68 -4.63 5.19 31.70
C PHE A 68 -5.99 4.50 31.58
N GLY A 69 -6.75 4.44 32.68
CA GLY A 69 -8.05 3.79 32.70
C GLY A 69 -8.04 2.32 32.22
N ARG A 70 -6.88 1.64 32.33
CA ARG A 70 -6.57 0.25 31.92
C ARG A 70 -6.65 -0.07 30.42
N ILE A 71 -7.45 0.66 29.64
CA ILE A 71 -7.70 0.36 28.22
C ILE A 71 -7.33 1.51 27.28
N TYR A 72 -7.06 2.70 27.82
CA TYR A 72 -6.72 3.88 27.03
C TYR A 72 -5.21 4.06 27.02
N TYR A 73 -4.66 4.53 25.90
CA TYR A 73 -3.32 5.08 25.89
C TYR A 73 -3.25 6.37 25.07
N ALA A 74 -2.39 7.27 25.51
CA ALA A 74 -1.97 8.44 24.76
C ALA A 74 -0.48 8.28 24.43
N GLN A 75 -0.10 8.58 23.20
CA GLN A 75 1.29 8.59 22.77
C GLN A 75 1.61 9.93 22.11
N LEU A 76 2.77 10.48 22.43
CA LEU A 76 3.31 11.67 21.78
C LEU A 76 4.73 11.37 21.34
N GLN A 77 5.08 11.75 20.12
CA GLN A 77 6.46 11.79 19.66
C GLN A 77 6.76 13.15 19.01
N ALA A 78 7.95 13.66 19.24
CA ALA A 78 8.44 14.88 18.61
C ALA A 78 9.94 14.71 18.31
N VAL A 79 10.32 15.02 17.09
CA VAL A 79 11.69 14.97 16.60
C VAL A 79 12.01 16.28 15.88
N GLN A 80 13.25 16.74 16.02
CA GLN A 80 13.80 17.87 15.30
C GLN A 80 14.97 17.38 14.47
N SER A 81 14.99 17.76 13.19
CA SER A 81 16.13 17.53 12.32
C SER A 81 16.90 18.83 12.07
N VAL A 82 18.22 18.71 11.97
CA VAL A 82 19.13 19.75 11.48
C VAL A 82 20.03 19.08 10.46
N SER A 83 20.03 19.60 9.24
CA SER A 83 20.84 19.07 8.15
C SER A 83 21.68 20.17 7.53
N SER A 84 22.95 19.92 7.32
CA SER A 84 23.87 20.80 6.62
C SER A 84 24.40 20.11 5.36
N SER A 85 24.44 20.83 4.24
CA SER A 85 25.00 20.33 2.99
C SER A 85 25.37 21.53 2.11
N ASN A 86 26.57 21.52 1.52
CA ASN A 86 27.05 22.60 0.63
C ASN A 86 26.94 24.01 1.27
N GLY A 87 27.27 24.15 2.56
CA GLY A 87 27.22 25.42 3.29
C GLY A 87 25.80 25.91 3.62
N ARG A 88 24.74 25.16 3.30
CA ARG A 88 23.36 25.48 3.67
C ARG A 88 22.90 24.57 4.80
N THR A 89 22.29 25.18 5.81
CA THR A 89 21.68 24.47 6.94
C THR A 89 20.15 24.60 6.86
N SER A 90 19.45 23.47 6.94
CA SER A 90 17.99 23.40 7.00
C SER A 90 17.56 22.63 8.24
N SER A 91 16.48 23.07 8.88
CA SER A 91 15.94 22.39 10.05
C SER A 91 14.43 22.30 9.97
N GLY A 92 13.87 21.21 10.46
CA GLY A 92 12.42 21.04 10.53
C GLY A 92 12.03 20.02 11.58
N PRO A 93 10.86 20.19 12.23
CA PRO A 93 10.30 19.20 13.13
C PRO A 93 9.46 18.14 12.41
N MET A 94 9.29 16.99 13.07
CA MET A 94 8.18 16.06 12.87
C MET A 94 7.60 15.73 14.24
N TRP A 95 6.28 15.57 14.31
CA TRP A 95 5.60 15.21 15.54
C TRP A 95 4.36 14.37 15.25
N GLU A 96 3.96 13.54 16.20
CA GLU A 96 2.71 12.81 16.14
C GLU A 96 2.11 12.68 17.53
N ALA A 97 0.81 12.93 17.63
CA ALA A 97 0.02 12.62 18.82
C ALA A 97 -1.01 11.55 18.48
N VAL A 98 -1.19 10.59 19.39
CA VAL A 98 -2.12 9.47 19.27
C VAL A 98 -2.91 9.34 20.57
N VAL A 99 -4.21 9.08 20.47
CA VAL A 99 -5.04 8.58 21.56
C VAL A 99 -5.85 7.40 21.05
N ASP A 100 -5.89 6.32 21.80
CA ASP A 100 -6.47 5.06 21.37
C ASP A 100 -7.07 4.30 22.55
N ALA A 101 -8.14 3.57 22.26
CA ALA A 101 -8.63 2.53 23.15
C ALA A 101 -9.24 1.39 22.35
N THR A 102 -9.08 0.18 22.87
CA THR A 102 -9.68 -1.03 22.29
C THR A 102 -10.42 -1.81 23.36
N ASN A 103 -11.71 -2.04 23.11
CA ASN A 103 -12.57 -2.90 23.91
C ASN A 103 -13.30 -3.91 23.00
N ARG A 104 -14.08 -4.83 23.57
CA ARG A 104 -14.78 -5.90 22.85
C ARG A 104 -15.80 -5.40 21.83
N ALA A 105 -16.62 -4.42 22.20
CA ALA A 105 -17.73 -3.91 21.37
C ALA A 105 -17.43 -2.56 20.73
N TRP A 106 -16.41 -1.84 21.20
CA TRP A 106 -16.03 -0.53 20.70
C TRP A 106 -14.52 -0.31 20.78
N GLY A 107 -13.99 0.54 19.92
CA GLY A 107 -12.65 1.09 20.04
C GLY A 107 -12.48 2.30 19.14
N PHE A 108 -11.45 3.10 19.40
CA PHE A 108 -11.11 4.25 18.58
C PHE A 108 -9.59 4.38 18.46
N HIS A 109 -9.18 5.05 17.40
CA HIS A 109 -7.79 5.43 17.16
C HIS A 109 -7.78 6.80 16.50
N TYR A 110 -7.29 7.79 17.24
CA TYR A 110 -7.17 9.17 16.78
C TYR A 110 -5.69 9.54 16.75
N ASN A 111 -5.22 10.03 15.61
CA ASN A 111 -3.87 10.54 15.52
C ASN A 111 -3.78 11.78 14.64
N VAL A 112 -2.76 12.59 14.91
CA VAL A 112 -2.37 13.72 14.07
C VAL A 112 -0.87 13.70 13.89
N LEU A 113 -0.44 13.64 12.63
CA LEU A 113 0.97 13.61 12.23
C LEU A 113 1.32 14.91 11.51
N GLY A 114 2.35 15.60 11.97
CA GLY A 114 2.92 16.77 11.30
C GLY A 114 4.36 16.51 10.87
N ILE A 115 4.68 16.82 9.61
CA ILE A 115 6.03 16.72 9.06
C ILE A 115 6.39 18.00 8.34
N HIS A 116 7.35 18.75 8.88
CA HIS A 116 7.79 20.01 8.31
C HIS A 116 8.43 19.81 6.91
N PRO A 117 8.27 20.75 5.95
CA PRO A 117 8.86 20.63 4.61
C PRO A 117 10.39 20.43 4.61
N ASP A 118 11.07 20.97 5.61
CA ASP A 118 12.53 20.86 5.78
C ASP A 118 12.97 19.71 6.68
N PHE A 119 12.05 18.88 7.19
CA PHE A 119 12.43 17.72 8.00
C PHE A 119 13.22 16.70 7.16
N ARG A 120 14.39 16.27 7.63
CA ARG A 120 15.24 15.28 6.94
C ARG A 120 15.77 14.24 7.93
N THR A 121 15.80 12.99 7.51
CA THR A 121 16.39 11.88 8.27
C THR A 121 17.15 10.96 7.32
N ASP A 122 18.48 10.92 7.43
CA ASP A 122 19.31 10.18 6.47
C ASP A 122 19.46 8.70 6.87
N ASN A 123 19.29 8.39 8.15
CA ASN A 123 19.26 7.01 8.68
C ASN A 123 17.85 6.39 8.65
N GLY A 124 16.82 7.20 8.42
CA GLY A 124 15.44 6.76 8.25
C GLY A 124 15.01 6.80 6.78
N PHE A 125 13.81 6.29 6.50
CA PHE A 125 13.15 6.46 5.21
C PHE A 125 11.88 7.26 5.41
N LEU A 126 11.79 8.41 4.73
CA LEU A 126 10.61 9.27 4.77
C LEU A 126 10.19 9.64 3.34
N PRO A 127 9.05 9.10 2.84
CA PRO A 127 8.69 9.24 1.43
C PRO A 127 8.15 10.62 1.07
N ARG A 128 7.59 11.37 2.03
CA ARG A 128 6.97 12.68 1.81
C ARG A 128 7.10 13.55 3.07
N VAL A 129 7.25 14.85 2.85
CA VAL A 129 7.31 15.91 3.88
C VAL A 129 6.32 17.02 3.55
N GLY A 130 6.16 17.99 4.46
CA GLY A 130 5.43 19.22 4.21
C GLY A 130 3.92 19.12 4.36
N TYR A 131 3.45 18.28 5.29
CA TYR A 131 2.02 18.11 5.53
C TYR A 131 1.67 17.91 7.01
N VAL A 132 0.40 18.21 7.34
CA VAL A 132 -0.26 17.77 8.58
C VAL A 132 -1.41 16.85 8.20
N LYS A 133 -1.50 15.68 8.84
CA LYS A 133 -2.45 14.63 8.56
C LYS A 133 -3.15 14.15 9.84
N PRO A 134 -4.31 14.73 10.20
CA PRO A 134 -5.19 14.13 11.19
C PRO A 134 -5.93 12.92 10.61
N ASN A 135 -6.20 11.96 11.48
CA ASN A 135 -6.96 10.76 11.18
C ASN A 135 -7.75 10.34 12.42
N ALA A 136 -9.03 9.99 12.19
CA ALA A 136 -9.93 9.52 13.22
C ALA A 136 -10.58 8.21 12.77
N ALA A 137 -10.41 7.16 13.56
CA ALA A 137 -11.01 5.86 13.33
C ALA A 137 -11.87 5.44 14.53
N ASN A 138 -13.06 4.93 14.26
CA ASN A 138 -13.97 4.36 15.24
C ASN A 138 -14.41 2.97 14.79
N ARG A 139 -14.37 1.99 15.69
CA ARG A 139 -14.87 0.64 15.48
C ARG A 139 -16.01 0.37 16.43
N PHE A 140 -17.15 -0.06 15.89
CA PHE A 140 -18.27 -0.59 16.64
C PHE A 140 -18.50 -2.04 16.23
N THR A 141 -18.76 -2.92 17.19
CA THR A 141 -18.95 -4.35 16.96
C THR A 141 -20.12 -4.85 17.79
N TRP A 142 -21.14 -5.36 17.10
CA TRP A 142 -22.30 -6.00 17.67
C TRP A 142 -22.21 -7.50 17.42
N TYR A 143 -22.49 -8.30 18.44
CA TYR A 143 -22.45 -9.75 18.40
C TYR A 143 -23.89 -10.28 18.43
N GLY A 144 -24.20 -11.23 17.55
CA GLY A 144 -25.47 -11.94 17.58
C GLY A 144 -25.57 -12.86 18.80
N THR A 145 -26.79 -13.29 19.11
CA THR A 145 -27.02 -14.34 20.11
C THR A 145 -26.46 -15.67 19.61
N PRO A 146 -26.09 -16.60 20.52
CA PRO A 146 -25.66 -17.94 20.12
C PRO A 146 -26.66 -18.60 19.16
N GLY A 147 -26.17 -19.04 17.99
CA GLY A 147 -26.99 -19.69 16.97
C GLY A 147 -27.71 -18.76 15.98
N ALA A 148 -27.64 -17.44 16.17
CA ALA A 148 -28.23 -16.45 15.25
C ALA A 148 -27.63 -16.54 13.83
N LEU A 149 -28.42 -16.17 12.82
CA LEU A 149 -27.94 -16.08 11.43
C LEU A 149 -26.89 -14.98 11.25
N ALA A 150 -27.07 -13.83 11.88
CA ALA A 150 -26.07 -12.76 11.93
C ALA A 150 -25.22 -12.93 13.19
N GLU A 151 -23.99 -13.42 13.04
CA GLU A 151 -23.09 -13.68 14.17
C GLU A 151 -22.39 -12.40 14.64
N ARG A 152 -22.04 -11.52 13.71
CA ARG A 152 -21.36 -10.27 14.01
C ARG A 152 -21.61 -9.21 12.96
N PHE A 153 -21.96 -8.01 13.40
CA PHE A 153 -21.93 -6.81 12.58
C PHE A 153 -20.83 -5.88 13.08
N GLN A 154 -19.98 -5.39 12.19
CA GLN A 154 -18.91 -4.45 12.50
C GLN A 154 -19.06 -3.21 11.62
N LEU A 155 -19.02 -2.04 12.25
CA LEU A 155 -18.93 -0.74 11.60
C LEU A 155 -17.58 -0.12 11.93
N PHE A 156 -16.77 0.16 10.92
CA PHE A 156 -15.51 0.88 11.04
C PHE A 156 -15.62 2.21 10.28
N VAL A 157 -15.72 3.31 11.03
CA VAL A 157 -15.77 4.66 10.46
C VAL A 157 -14.38 5.24 10.49
N ASN A 158 -13.92 5.77 9.37
CA ASN A 158 -12.63 6.44 9.26
C ASN A 158 -12.79 7.79 8.57
N ALA A 159 -12.17 8.82 9.12
CA ALA A 159 -12.08 10.14 8.50
C ALA A 159 -10.64 10.64 8.60
N ASN A 160 -10.12 11.21 7.52
CA ASN A 160 -8.79 11.76 7.48
C ASN A 160 -8.75 13.01 6.62
N GLY A 161 -7.76 13.86 6.88
CA GLY A 161 -7.47 15.03 6.06
C GLY A 161 -5.97 15.21 5.88
N ILE A 162 -5.58 15.96 4.86
CA ILE A 162 -4.20 16.34 4.57
C ILE A 162 -4.20 17.84 4.32
N TRP A 163 -3.36 18.57 5.06
CA TRP A 163 -3.03 19.97 4.81
C TRP A 163 -1.59 20.06 4.36
N ARG A 164 -1.23 21.13 3.64
CA ARG A 164 0.18 21.56 3.65
C ARG A 164 0.55 21.99 5.06
N TYR A 165 1.80 21.79 5.45
CA TYR A 165 2.22 21.98 6.83
C TYR A 165 1.86 23.37 7.38
N ASP A 166 2.26 24.44 6.68
CA ASP A 166 1.98 25.82 7.11
C ASP A 166 0.50 26.20 7.02
N ASP A 167 -0.22 25.64 6.05
CA ASP A 167 -1.63 25.93 5.82
C ASP A 167 -2.51 25.43 6.97
N PHE A 168 -2.12 24.33 7.64
CA PHE A 168 -2.79 23.83 8.84
C PHE A 168 -2.80 24.87 9.96
N PHE A 169 -1.64 25.46 10.27
CA PHE A 169 -1.49 26.44 11.34
C PHE A 169 -2.05 27.83 10.98
N ARG A 170 -2.19 28.12 9.69
CA ARG A 170 -2.81 29.35 9.17
C ARG A 170 -4.31 29.23 8.91
N ALA A 171 -4.94 28.12 9.33
CA ALA A 171 -6.36 27.83 9.10
C ALA A 171 -6.79 27.95 7.62
N ARG A 172 -5.89 27.61 6.70
CA ARG A 172 -6.19 27.57 5.27
C ARG A 172 -6.88 26.26 4.88
N PRO A 173 -7.57 26.23 3.72
CA PRO A 173 -8.24 25.02 3.25
C PRO A 173 -7.29 23.82 3.16
N LEU A 174 -7.80 22.65 3.52
CA LEU A 174 -7.09 21.38 3.41
C LEU A 174 -6.80 21.00 1.95
N LEU A 175 -5.78 20.19 1.69
CA LEU A 175 -5.48 19.67 0.35
C LEU A 175 -6.39 18.48 -0.01
N GLU A 176 -6.55 17.52 0.89
CA GLU A 176 -7.34 16.30 0.63
C GLU A 176 -8.13 15.90 1.87
N ASP A 177 -9.39 15.50 1.70
CA ASP A 177 -10.19 14.90 2.76
C ASP A 177 -10.84 13.60 2.29
N ALA A 178 -11.08 12.69 3.23
CA ALA A 178 -11.88 11.51 2.99
C ALA A 178 -12.59 11.06 4.26
N ALA A 179 -13.78 10.51 4.10
CA ALA A 179 -14.51 9.79 5.14
C ALA A 179 -15.08 8.50 4.55
N SER A 180 -15.04 7.41 5.31
CA SER A 180 -15.57 6.11 4.92
C SER A 180 -16.25 5.41 6.10
N ALA A 181 -17.21 4.54 5.78
CA ALA A 181 -17.89 3.70 6.75
C ALA A 181 -17.88 2.25 6.25
N GLN A 182 -16.91 1.46 6.70
CA GLN A 182 -16.82 0.05 6.38
C GLN A 182 -17.76 -0.75 7.26
N MET A 183 -18.80 -1.30 6.66
CA MET A 183 -19.77 -2.19 7.27
C MET A 183 -19.44 -3.63 6.88
N THR A 184 -19.36 -4.54 7.86
CA THR A 184 -19.11 -5.96 7.62
C THR A 184 -20.06 -6.80 8.45
N LEU A 185 -20.85 -7.64 7.79
CA LEU A 185 -21.74 -8.62 8.39
C LEU A 185 -21.13 -10.01 8.23
N THR A 186 -20.89 -10.70 9.34
CA THR A 186 -20.51 -12.11 9.38
C THR A 186 -21.75 -12.93 9.68
N LEU A 187 -22.12 -13.81 8.75
CA LEU A 187 -23.26 -14.72 8.90
C LEU A 187 -22.80 -16.08 9.42
N ARG A 188 -23.76 -16.80 10.00
CA ARG A 188 -23.58 -18.17 10.48
C ARG A 188 -23.00 -19.06 9.38
N GLY A 189 -22.00 -19.83 9.77
CA GLY A 189 -21.22 -20.65 8.84
C GLY A 189 -20.04 -19.93 8.21
N GLY A 190 -19.81 -18.64 8.49
CA GLY A 190 -18.59 -17.90 8.15
C GLY A 190 -18.65 -17.08 6.87
N TRP A 191 -19.84 -16.84 6.30
CA TRP A 191 -20.00 -15.94 5.16
C TRP A 191 -19.78 -14.50 5.59
N SER A 192 -19.13 -13.70 4.75
CA SER A 192 -18.90 -12.28 5.02
C SER A 192 -19.48 -11.43 3.90
N VAL A 193 -20.31 -10.45 4.26
CA VAL A 193 -20.85 -9.44 3.36
C VAL A 193 -20.39 -8.07 3.84
N GLY A 194 -19.95 -7.22 2.93
CA GLY A 194 -19.41 -5.91 3.26
C GLY A 194 -19.90 -4.81 2.33
N ALA A 195 -20.00 -3.61 2.88
CA ALA A 195 -20.27 -2.37 2.16
C ALA A 195 -19.41 -1.25 2.73
N THR A 196 -18.75 -0.47 1.88
CA THR A 196 -17.86 0.63 2.28
C THR A 196 -18.14 1.85 1.40
N PRO A 197 -19.16 2.66 1.72
CA PRO A 197 -19.26 4.01 1.20
C PRO A 197 -18.04 4.84 1.65
N LYS A 198 -17.53 5.64 0.72
CA LYS A 198 -16.44 6.59 0.91
C LYS A 198 -16.78 7.88 0.18
N VAL A 199 -16.68 9.00 0.88
CA VAL A 199 -16.70 10.35 0.30
C VAL A 199 -15.33 10.98 0.49
N GLY A 200 -15.01 11.96 -0.32
CA GLY A 200 -13.79 12.74 -0.14
C GLY A 200 -13.69 13.86 -1.14
N SER A 201 -12.65 14.67 -1.00
CA SER A 201 -12.36 15.72 -1.95
C SER A 201 -10.87 15.99 -2.07
N PHE A 202 -10.47 16.46 -3.25
CA PHE A 202 -9.07 16.70 -3.61
C PHE A 202 -8.94 18.09 -4.19
N ALA A 203 -8.10 18.93 -3.58
CA ALA A 203 -7.63 20.18 -4.16
C ALA A 203 -6.36 19.93 -4.96
N PHE A 204 -6.19 20.68 -6.05
CA PHE A 204 -5.06 20.52 -6.95
C PHE A 204 -4.09 21.68 -6.80
N ASP A 205 -2.83 21.34 -6.60
CA ASP A 205 -1.76 22.31 -6.53
C ASP A 205 -1.24 22.65 -7.94
N PRO A 206 -1.37 23.89 -8.43
CA PRO A 206 -0.85 24.29 -9.74
C PRO A 206 0.64 23.96 -9.94
N ALA A 207 1.44 23.95 -8.87
CA ALA A 207 2.85 23.59 -8.97
C ALA A 207 3.06 22.13 -9.45
N ASN A 208 2.15 21.21 -9.14
CA ASN A 208 2.21 19.82 -9.60
C ASN A 208 1.88 19.67 -11.10
N TYR A 209 1.31 20.71 -11.72
CA TYR A 209 0.90 20.74 -13.12
C TYR A 209 1.77 21.66 -13.97
N ALA A 210 2.91 22.13 -13.46
CA ALA A 210 3.82 23.02 -14.18
C ALA A 210 4.36 22.44 -15.50
N GLY A 211 4.36 21.11 -15.66
CA GLY A 211 4.74 20.42 -16.90
C GLY A 211 3.64 20.33 -17.96
N TYR A 212 2.46 20.87 -17.68
CA TYR A 212 1.33 20.92 -18.61
C TYR A 212 1.42 22.21 -19.43
N ALA A 213 1.36 22.09 -20.75
CA ALA A 213 1.44 23.23 -21.67
C ALA A 213 0.04 23.70 -22.12
N GLY A 214 0.00 24.74 -22.96
CA GLY A 214 -1.25 25.19 -23.61
C GLY A 214 -2.21 25.96 -22.70
N GLY A 215 -1.72 26.55 -21.60
CA GLY A 215 -2.56 27.31 -20.67
C GLY A 215 -3.44 26.44 -19.78
N PHE A 216 -3.08 25.18 -19.58
CA PHE A 216 -3.79 24.27 -18.67
C PHE A 216 -3.86 24.85 -17.26
N VAL A 217 -5.07 24.90 -16.70
CA VAL A 217 -5.31 25.29 -15.31
C VAL A 217 -6.02 24.14 -14.61
N PRO A 218 -5.42 23.54 -13.56
CA PRO A 218 -6.08 22.45 -12.84
C PRO A 218 -7.35 22.94 -12.17
N SER A 219 -8.34 22.04 -12.02
CA SER A 219 -9.55 22.35 -11.24
C SER A 219 -9.20 22.74 -9.79
N ASP A 220 -9.98 23.61 -9.16
CA ASP A 220 -9.71 24.02 -7.77
C ASP A 220 -9.86 22.85 -6.78
N ARG A 221 -11.02 22.18 -6.83
CA ARG A 221 -11.33 21.03 -5.98
C ARG A 221 -12.33 20.09 -6.66
N VAL A 222 -12.10 18.79 -6.51
CA VAL A 222 -12.99 17.74 -6.98
C VAL A 222 -13.47 16.90 -5.80
N ALA A 223 -14.80 16.89 -5.57
CA ALA A 223 -15.45 16.00 -4.62
C ALA A 223 -15.84 14.67 -5.28
N VAL A 224 -15.65 13.58 -4.56
CA VAL A 224 -15.82 12.20 -5.01
C VAL A 224 -16.66 11.41 -4.03
N ALA A 225 -17.31 10.36 -4.54
CA ALA A 225 -18.10 9.44 -3.73
C ALA A 225 -18.07 8.07 -4.40
N THR A 226 -17.59 7.07 -3.67
CA THR A 226 -17.47 5.68 -4.13
C THR A 226 -18.07 4.75 -3.09
N SER A 227 -18.56 3.60 -3.54
CA SER A 227 -19.08 2.55 -2.67
C SER A 227 -18.50 1.22 -3.11
N THR A 228 -17.80 0.56 -2.18
CA THR A 228 -17.35 -0.81 -2.38
C THR A 228 -18.35 -1.78 -1.75
N PHE A 229 -18.76 -2.79 -2.50
CA PHE A 229 -19.56 -3.91 -1.99
C PHE A 229 -18.75 -5.20 -2.12
N SER A 230 -18.82 -6.09 -1.13
CA SER A 230 -18.06 -7.33 -1.12
C SER A 230 -18.86 -8.49 -0.56
N ILE A 231 -18.59 -9.69 -1.05
CA ILE A 231 -19.05 -10.95 -0.50
C ILE A 231 -17.91 -11.96 -0.52
N ALA A 232 -17.79 -12.75 0.54
CA ALA A 232 -16.83 -13.82 0.65
C ALA A 232 -17.45 -15.05 1.29
N THR A 233 -17.06 -16.21 0.80
CA THR A 233 -17.44 -17.50 1.37
C THR A 233 -16.57 -17.83 2.58
N PRO A 234 -17.00 -18.76 3.44
CA PRO A 234 -16.12 -19.45 4.37
C PRO A 234 -15.01 -20.22 3.62
N GLN A 235 -14.03 -20.70 4.37
CA GLN A 235 -13.02 -21.62 3.86
C GLN A 235 -13.57 -23.05 3.80
N PHE A 236 -14.32 -23.40 2.75
CA PHE A 236 -14.76 -24.78 2.56
C PHE A 236 -13.57 -25.67 2.18
N ARG A 237 -13.66 -26.97 2.50
CA ARG A 237 -12.61 -27.96 2.20
C ARG A 237 -12.20 -27.94 0.72
N LYS A 238 -13.18 -27.81 -0.18
CA LYS A 238 -12.96 -27.88 -1.63
C LYS A 238 -12.83 -26.52 -2.30
N PHE A 239 -13.30 -25.44 -1.70
CA PHE A 239 -13.18 -24.13 -2.31
C PHE A 239 -13.33 -22.97 -1.32
N ASN A 240 -12.86 -21.81 -1.73
CA ASN A 240 -13.30 -20.54 -1.17
C ASN A 240 -13.40 -19.53 -2.33
N ALA A 241 -14.25 -18.52 -2.17
CA ALA A 241 -14.43 -17.48 -3.17
C ALA A 241 -14.72 -16.13 -2.53
N SER A 242 -14.37 -15.07 -3.25
CA SER A 242 -14.72 -13.70 -2.91
C SER A 242 -14.99 -12.89 -4.16
N ALA A 243 -15.92 -11.95 -4.07
CA ALA A 243 -16.17 -10.96 -5.10
C ALA A 243 -16.39 -9.59 -4.45
N SER A 244 -15.90 -8.54 -5.10
CA SER A 244 -16.19 -7.17 -4.71
C SER A 244 -16.28 -6.26 -5.93
N THR A 245 -17.07 -5.20 -5.82
CA THR A 245 -17.16 -4.14 -6.81
C THR A 245 -17.03 -2.79 -6.14
N ASN A 246 -16.34 -1.85 -6.77
CA ASN A 246 -16.26 -0.46 -6.33
C ASN A 246 -16.87 0.41 -7.42
N VAL A 247 -17.90 1.17 -7.07
CA VAL A 247 -18.65 1.99 -8.02
C VAL A 247 -18.79 3.41 -7.50
N GLY A 248 -18.73 4.38 -8.39
CA GLY A 248 -19.05 5.77 -8.04
C GLY A 248 -18.28 6.78 -8.87
N ASN A 249 -18.10 7.96 -8.31
CA ASN A 249 -17.28 9.01 -8.88
C ASN A 249 -15.96 9.05 -8.16
N ASP A 250 -14.88 9.03 -8.93
CA ASP A 250 -13.52 9.19 -8.46
C ASP A 250 -12.87 10.37 -9.19
N VAL A 251 -11.65 10.68 -8.81
CA VAL A 251 -10.85 11.75 -9.40
C VAL A 251 -9.88 11.17 -10.44
N ASP A 252 -9.79 11.81 -11.60
CA ASP A 252 -8.66 11.64 -12.50
C ASP A 252 -7.64 12.74 -12.21
N PHE A 253 -6.52 12.36 -11.58
CA PHE A 253 -5.48 13.32 -11.23
C PHE A 253 -4.73 13.87 -12.44
N LEU A 254 -4.75 13.19 -13.58
CA LEU A 254 -4.06 13.67 -14.77
C LEU A 254 -4.87 14.73 -15.50
N GLU A 255 -6.19 14.56 -15.57
CA GLU A 255 -7.10 15.55 -16.18
C GLU A 255 -7.67 16.55 -15.16
N THR A 256 -7.42 16.34 -13.86
CA THR A 256 -8.02 17.12 -12.75
C THR A 256 -9.54 17.16 -12.79
N SER A 257 -10.15 16.05 -13.19
CA SER A 257 -11.57 15.95 -13.50
C SER A 257 -12.24 14.80 -12.74
N ARG A 258 -13.58 14.74 -12.77
CA ARG A 258 -14.33 13.61 -12.22
C ARG A 258 -14.47 12.51 -13.25
N VAL A 259 -14.32 11.28 -12.81
CA VAL A 259 -14.56 10.07 -13.61
C VAL A 259 -15.57 9.17 -12.91
N ARG A 260 -16.41 8.49 -13.68
CA ARG A 260 -17.19 7.36 -13.15
C ARG A 260 -16.27 6.15 -13.13
N ARG A 261 -16.01 5.63 -11.94
CA ARG A 261 -15.18 4.45 -11.70
C ARG A 261 -16.05 3.23 -11.45
N VAL A 262 -15.70 2.14 -12.11
CA VAL A 262 -16.28 0.82 -11.86
C VAL A 262 -15.15 -0.20 -11.80
N ASP A 263 -15.00 -0.83 -10.65
CA ASP A 263 -14.05 -1.91 -10.44
C ASP A 263 -14.78 -3.22 -10.16
N TYR A 264 -14.17 -4.32 -10.58
CA TYR A 264 -14.54 -5.68 -10.21
C TYR A 264 -13.30 -6.42 -9.74
N ASN A 265 -13.40 -7.10 -8.62
CA ASN A 265 -12.39 -8.01 -8.11
C ASN A 265 -13.09 -9.32 -7.76
N ALA A 266 -12.65 -10.42 -8.32
CA ALA A 266 -13.13 -11.75 -8.00
C ALA A 266 -11.95 -12.70 -7.81
N ALA A 267 -12.06 -13.59 -6.83
CA ALA A 267 -11.09 -14.64 -6.58
C ALA A 267 -11.81 -15.94 -6.22
N VAL A 268 -11.31 -17.05 -6.74
CA VAL A 268 -11.77 -18.40 -6.41
C VAL A 268 -10.56 -19.30 -6.26
N ASP A 269 -10.44 -19.94 -5.10
CA ASP A 269 -9.51 -21.04 -4.89
C ASP A 269 -10.28 -22.36 -4.88
N LEU A 270 -9.90 -23.28 -5.74
CA LEU A 270 -10.43 -24.64 -5.82
C LEU A 270 -9.36 -25.63 -5.34
N ARG A 271 -9.81 -26.62 -4.57
CA ARG A 271 -9.03 -27.74 -4.04
C ARG A 271 -9.80 -29.04 -4.34
N PRO A 272 -9.90 -29.46 -5.62
CA PRO A 272 -10.70 -30.63 -5.97
C PRO A 272 -10.17 -31.93 -5.35
N SER A 273 -8.86 -32.01 -5.12
CA SER A 273 -8.15 -33.09 -4.45
C SER A 273 -6.96 -32.55 -3.65
N GLU A 274 -6.28 -33.41 -2.88
CA GLU A 274 -5.06 -33.02 -2.15
C GLU A 274 -3.88 -32.69 -3.08
N ARG A 275 -3.93 -33.17 -4.33
CA ARG A 275 -2.87 -33.00 -5.33
C ARG A 275 -3.07 -31.81 -6.25
N LEU A 276 -4.30 -31.30 -6.37
CA LEU A 276 -4.64 -30.24 -7.33
C LEU A 276 -5.15 -28.99 -6.61
N ARG A 277 -4.52 -27.85 -6.89
CA ARG A 277 -4.95 -26.52 -6.44
C ARG A 277 -5.08 -25.60 -7.64
N ILE A 278 -6.18 -24.87 -7.71
CA ILE A 278 -6.45 -23.91 -8.78
C ILE A 278 -6.85 -22.60 -8.13
N GLY A 279 -6.15 -21.52 -8.43
CA GLY A 279 -6.52 -20.16 -8.04
C GLY A 279 -6.86 -19.37 -9.29
N ALA A 280 -8.07 -18.82 -9.37
CA ALA A 280 -8.49 -17.93 -10.45
C ALA A 280 -8.80 -16.55 -9.86
N THR A 281 -8.29 -15.50 -10.48
CA THR A 281 -8.55 -14.11 -10.07
C THR A 281 -8.93 -13.27 -11.29
N TYR A 282 -9.86 -12.34 -11.12
CA TYR A 282 -10.21 -11.36 -12.13
C TYR A 282 -10.20 -9.98 -11.50
N LEU A 283 -9.33 -9.10 -12.02
CA LEU A 283 -9.27 -7.70 -11.65
C LEU A 283 -9.68 -6.85 -12.85
N SER A 284 -10.66 -5.98 -12.69
CA SER A 284 -11.08 -5.03 -13.71
C SER A 284 -11.25 -3.67 -13.08
N THR A 285 -10.74 -2.63 -13.73
CA THR A 285 -11.02 -1.23 -13.40
C THR A 285 -11.36 -0.48 -14.69
N SER A 286 -12.35 0.40 -14.63
CA SER A 286 -12.77 1.23 -15.75
C SER A 286 -13.08 2.63 -15.27
N PHE A 287 -12.57 3.60 -16.00
CA PHE A 287 -12.82 5.02 -15.81
C PHE A 287 -13.56 5.57 -17.02
N ARG A 288 -14.65 6.29 -16.77
CA ARG A 288 -15.44 6.96 -17.79
C ARG A 288 -15.50 8.45 -17.47
N ARG A 289 -14.95 9.29 -18.34
CA ARG A 289 -14.93 10.75 -18.18
C ARG A 289 -16.35 11.27 -17.97
N ARG A 290 -16.51 12.20 -17.03
CA ARG A 290 -17.81 12.86 -16.77
C ARG A 290 -18.13 13.92 -17.81
N SER A 291 -17.11 14.54 -18.41
CA SER A 291 -17.26 15.63 -19.40
C SER A 291 -17.91 15.17 -20.70
N ASP A 292 -17.48 14.03 -21.25
CA ASP A 292 -17.91 13.53 -22.56
C ASP A 292 -18.54 12.12 -22.51
N GLY A 293 -18.52 11.46 -21.34
CA GLY A 293 -19.01 10.10 -21.21
C GLY A 293 -18.19 9.07 -21.98
N GLN A 294 -16.97 9.36 -22.41
CA GLN A 294 -16.09 8.37 -23.05
C GLN A 294 -15.29 7.59 -22.00
N ARG A 295 -14.89 6.36 -22.33
CA ARG A 295 -14.07 5.53 -21.43
C ARG A 295 -12.61 5.97 -21.53
N SER A 296 -12.16 6.82 -20.60
CA SER A 296 -10.79 7.33 -20.62
C SER A 296 -9.74 6.28 -20.34
N ALA A 297 -10.03 5.29 -19.49
CA ALA A 297 -9.08 4.20 -19.23
C ALA A 297 -9.77 2.92 -18.75
N PHE A 298 -9.13 1.78 -19.01
CA PHE A 298 -9.45 0.54 -18.31
C PHE A 298 -8.21 -0.35 -18.16
N ALA A 299 -8.26 -1.23 -17.17
CA ALA A 299 -7.39 -2.39 -17.07
C ALA A 299 -8.21 -3.64 -16.73
N ARG A 300 -7.92 -4.77 -17.37
CA ARG A 300 -8.57 -6.07 -17.15
C ARG A 300 -7.51 -7.16 -17.08
N ILE A 301 -7.49 -7.87 -15.96
CA ILE A 301 -6.42 -8.80 -15.60
C ILE A 301 -7.03 -10.11 -15.07
N PRO A 302 -7.56 -11.00 -15.94
CA PRO A 302 -7.83 -12.37 -15.54
C PRO A 302 -6.52 -13.13 -15.40
N ARG A 303 -6.44 -13.93 -14.34
CA ARG A 303 -5.27 -14.75 -14.01
C ARG A 303 -5.70 -16.09 -13.45
N VAL A 304 -5.03 -17.14 -13.88
CA VAL A 304 -5.23 -18.51 -13.42
C VAL A 304 -3.88 -19.08 -12.99
N LYS A 305 -3.85 -19.70 -11.82
CA LYS A 305 -2.72 -20.44 -11.28
C LYS A 305 -3.18 -21.86 -11.00
N MET A 306 -2.52 -22.85 -11.57
CA MET A 306 -2.76 -24.26 -11.31
C MET A 306 -1.50 -24.90 -10.75
N GLU A 307 -1.64 -25.70 -9.71
CA GLU A 307 -0.57 -26.43 -9.06
C GLU A 307 -1.00 -27.89 -8.92
N TYR A 308 -0.20 -28.80 -9.48
CA TYR A 308 -0.50 -30.22 -9.50
C TYR A 308 0.69 -31.04 -9.01
N GLN A 309 0.46 -31.83 -7.96
CA GLN A 309 1.42 -32.78 -7.41
C GLN A 309 1.24 -34.14 -8.10
N LEU A 310 2.00 -34.42 -9.16
CA LEU A 310 1.90 -35.66 -9.93
C LEU A 310 2.25 -36.87 -9.05
N ALA A 311 3.34 -36.75 -8.30
CA ALA A 311 3.84 -37.73 -7.34
C ALA A 311 4.55 -37.00 -6.20
N ARG A 312 4.91 -37.68 -5.10
CA ARG A 312 5.63 -37.05 -3.97
C ARG A 312 6.87 -36.22 -4.39
N PRO A 313 7.71 -36.66 -5.34
CA PRO A 313 8.84 -35.86 -5.80
C PRO A 313 8.53 -34.95 -7.01
N LEU A 314 7.37 -35.08 -7.67
CA LEU A 314 7.06 -34.41 -8.94
C LEU A 314 5.94 -33.38 -8.77
N PHE A 315 6.23 -32.13 -9.13
CA PHE A 315 5.30 -31.01 -9.04
C PHE A 315 5.29 -30.22 -10.34
N VAL A 316 4.10 -29.83 -10.79
CA VAL A 316 3.90 -28.95 -11.95
C VAL A 316 3.08 -27.74 -11.53
N ARG A 317 3.46 -26.57 -12.05
CA ARG A 317 2.72 -25.33 -11.90
C ARG A 317 2.54 -24.67 -13.25
N LEU A 318 1.33 -24.18 -13.49
CA LEU A 318 0.95 -23.32 -14.60
C LEU A 318 0.45 -21.99 -14.05
N VAL A 319 0.94 -20.88 -14.59
CA VAL A 319 0.40 -19.54 -14.32
C VAL A 319 0.11 -18.89 -15.66
N SER A 320 -1.14 -18.50 -15.88
CA SER A 320 -1.53 -17.73 -17.05
C SER A 320 -2.17 -16.42 -16.60
N GLN A 321 -1.70 -15.30 -17.13
CA GLN A 321 -2.22 -13.97 -16.83
C GLN A 321 -2.39 -13.20 -18.13
N TYR A 322 -3.59 -12.69 -18.33
CA TYR A 322 -3.87 -11.75 -19.41
C TYR A 322 -3.90 -10.35 -18.82
N THR A 323 -3.33 -9.36 -19.48
CA THR A 323 -3.34 -7.96 -19.07
C THR A 323 -3.73 -7.11 -20.26
N ALA A 324 -4.99 -6.65 -20.27
CA ALA A 324 -5.48 -5.68 -21.23
C ALA A 324 -5.60 -4.31 -20.57
N THR A 325 -4.91 -3.33 -21.12
CA THR A 325 -4.93 -1.94 -20.66
C THR A 325 -5.20 -1.04 -21.84
N ARG A 326 -6.03 -0.02 -21.63
CA ARG A 326 -6.21 1.08 -22.56
C ARG A 326 -6.29 2.39 -21.80
N ARG A 327 -5.71 3.44 -22.36
CA ARG A 327 -5.89 4.82 -21.93
C ARG A 327 -6.05 5.68 -23.17
N ASP A 328 -7.13 6.43 -23.25
CA ASP A 328 -7.31 7.43 -24.30
C ASP A 328 -6.45 8.66 -24.01
N ALA A 329 -6.28 9.54 -25.01
CA ALA A 329 -5.57 10.80 -24.82
C ALA A 329 -6.20 11.62 -23.68
N LEU A 330 -5.35 12.29 -22.91
CA LEU A 330 -5.78 13.17 -21.82
C LEU A 330 -6.43 14.43 -22.39
N VAL A 331 -7.55 14.84 -21.81
CA VAL A 331 -8.31 16.01 -22.26
C VAL A 331 -8.48 17.00 -21.12
N ASP A 332 -8.31 18.29 -21.41
CA ASP A 332 -8.61 19.37 -20.47
C ASP A 332 -10.13 19.45 -20.26
N PRO A 333 -10.64 19.25 -19.02
CA PRO A 333 -12.07 19.28 -18.75
C PRO A 333 -12.73 20.63 -18.98
N ARG A 334 -11.97 21.74 -19.02
CA ARG A 334 -12.51 23.10 -19.26
C ARG A 334 -12.68 23.39 -20.75
N THR A 335 -11.70 23.04 -21.56
CA THR A 335 -11.64 23.42 -22.97
C THR A 335 -11.99 22.29 -23.94
N GLY A 336 -11.92 21.03 -23.49
CA GLY A 336 -12.10 19.85 -24.34
C GLY A 336 -10.91 19.57 -25.26
N THR A 337 -9.80 20.31 -25.11
CA THR A 337 -8.60 20.13 -25.93
C THR A 337 -7.68 19.06 -25.35
N VAL A 338 -6.86 18.43 -26.20
CA VAL A 338 -5.90 17.42 -25.75
C VAL A 338 -4.81 18.08 -24.91
N ILE A 339 -4.55 17.51 -23.74
CA ILE A 339 -3.49 17.99 -22.84
C ILE A 339 -2.13 17.72 -23.46
N VAL A 340 -1.26 18.73 -23.45
CA VAL A 340 0.12 18.63 -23.90
C VAL A 340 1.04 18.44 -22.70
N LEU A 341 1.80 17.35 -22.71
CA LEU A 341 2.75 16.98 -21.65
C LEU A 341 4.15 16.90 -22.25
N GLY A 342 5.11 17.66 -21.72
CA GLY A 342 6.54 17.53 -22.04
C GLY A 342 6.88 17.39 -23.54
N SER A 343 6.92 16.13 -24.03
CA SER A 343 7.26 15.71 -25.39
C SER A 343 6.16 15.94 -26.46
N GLY A 344 4.97 16.42 -26.10
CA GLY A 344 3.92 16.75 -27.05
C GLY A 344 2.50 16.46 -26.57
N PRO A 345 1.49 16.51 -27.46
CA PRO A 345 0.12 16.14 -27.13
C PRO A 345 0.03 14.73 -26.56
N SER A 346 -0.81 14.55 -25.54
CA SER A 346 -1.13 13.22 -25.02
C SER A 346 -1.77 12.37 -26.10
N THR A 347 -1.37 11.10 -26.19
CA THR A 347 -1.89 10.15 -27.17
C THR A 347 -2.52 8.94 -26.48
N ALA A 348 -3.44 8.29 -27.19
CA ALA A 348 -4.05 7.06 -26.71
C ALA A 348 -3.01 5.92 -26.73
N THR A 349 -3.06 5.06 -25.72
CA THR A 349 -2.21 3.87 -25.58
C THR A 349 -3.08 2.65 -25.29
N SER A 350 -2.71 1.52 -25.87
CA SER A 350 -3.33 0.23 -25.60
C SER A 350 -2.28 -0.87 -25.56
N SER A 351 -2.52 -1.89 -24.75
CA SER A 351 -1.65 -3.05 -24.64
C SER A 351 -2.48 -4.24 -24.17
N ASN A 352 -2.43 -5.35 -24.90
CA ASN A 352 -3.07 -6.60 -24.53
C ASN A 352 -2.05 -7.72 -24.60
N VAL A 353 -1.69 -8.28 -23.44
CA VAL A 353 -0.63 -9.28 -23.33
C VAL A 353 -1.11 -10.47 -22.52
N LEU A 354 -1.00 -11.67 -23.10
CA LEU A 354 -1.12 -12.95 -22.41
C LEU A 354 0.27 -13.46 -22.06
N ARG A 355 0.55 -13.66 -20.78
CA ARG A 355 1.75 -14.34 -20.31
C ARG A 355 1.37 -15.69 -19.72
N THR A 356 2.07 -16.74 -20.14
CA THR A 356 1.89 -18.09 -19.60
C THR A 356 3.22 -18.69 -19.19
N ASP A 357 3.36 -19.02 -17.92
CA ASP A 357 4.55 -19.61 -17.32
C ASP A 357 4.25 -21.03 -16.81
N TRP A 358 5.08 -21.99 -17.24
CA TRP A 358 5.10 -23.38 -16.81
C TRP A 358 6.33 -23.63 -15.96
N LEU A 359 6.16 -24.42 -14.90
CA LEU A 359 7.25 -24.86 -14.03
C LEU A 359 7.07 -26.34 -13.70
N PHE A 360 8.09 -27.12 -13.99
CA PHE A 360 8.27 -28.48 -13.51
C PHE A 360 9.32 -28.47 -12.40
N SER A 361 9.05 -29.20 -11.32
CA SER A 361 9.95 -29.37 -10.18
C SER A 361 10.07 -30.86 -9.84
N TYR A 362 11.31 -31.33 -9.71
CA TYR A 362 11.64 -32.68 -9.26
C TYR A 362 12.50 -32.63 -8.00
N ARG A 363 11.98 -33.18 -6.90
CA ARG A 363 12.65 -33.26 -5.60
C ARG A 363 12.85 -34.73 -5.20
N PRO A 364 13.91 -35.40 -5.68
CA PRO A 364 14.16 -36.81 -5.36
C PRO A 364 14.38 -37.05 -3.86
N THR A 365 15.14 -36.17 -3.22
CA THR A 365 15.50 -36.28 -1.80
C THR A 365 15.44 -34.92 -1.10
N PRO A 366 15.31 -34.87 0.24
CA PRO A 366 15.42 -33.63 0.98
C PRO A 366 16.81 -32.99 0.77
N GLY A 367 16.83 -31.77 0.23
CA GLY A 367 18.06 -31.03 -0.09
C GLY A 367 18.42 -31.01 -1.59
N THR A 368 17.90 -31.95 -2.38
CA THR A 368 18.14 -31.99 -3.84
C THR A 368 16.87 -31.65 -4.61
N VAL A 369 16.94 -30.65 -5.49
CA VAL A 369 15.81 -30.19 -6.30
C VAL A 369 16.27 -29.72 -7.69
N PHE A 370 15.50 -30.08 -8.70
CA PHE A 370 15.66 -29.63 -10.08
C PHE A 370 14.40 -28.92 -10.54
N PHE A 371 14.58 -27.82 -11.26
CA PHE A 371 13.52 -27.03 -11.87
C PHE A 371 13.76 -26.93 -13.37
N ALA A 372 12.69 -27.07 -14.15
CA ALA A 372 12.65 -26.69 -15.55
C ALA A 372 11.44 -25.79 -15.75
N GLY A 373 11.63 -24.62 -16.34
CA GLY A 373 10.57 -23.66 -16.55
C GLY A 373 10.56 -23.11 -17.96
N TYR A 374 9.36 -22.84 -18.46
CA TYR A 374 9.13 -22.26 -19.76
C TYR A 374 8.07 -21.15 -19.64
N GLY A 375 8.38 -19.95 -20.12
CA GLY A 375 7.48 -18.81 -20.13
C GLY A 375 7.32 -18.28 -21.55
N GLY A 376 6.09 -18.00 -21.95
CA GLY A 376 5.77 -17.39 -23.24
C GLY A 376 4.88 -16.16 -23.06
N SER A 377 5.16 -15.11 -23.82
CA SER A 377 4.32 -13.91 -23.90
C SER A 377 3.72 -13.80 -25.30
N MET A 378 2.44 -13.45 -25.37
CA MET A 378 1.68 -13.27 -26.59
C MET A 378 0.92 -11.94 -26.52
N SER A 379 0.73 -11.27 -27.64
CA SER A 379 -0.06 -10.06 -27.74
C SER A 379 -1.19 -10.22 -28.73
N GLU A 380 -2.27 -9.46 -28.55
CA GLU A 380 -3.35 -9.35 -29.54
C GLU A 380 -3.86 -7.92 -29.64
N GLU A 381 -4.59 -7.65 -30.72
CA GLU A 381 -5.10 -6.32 -31.05
C GLU A 381 -6.35 -5.98 -30.23
N ASP A 382 -7.30 -6.92 -30.15
CA ASP A 382 -8.59 -6.75 -29.48
C ASP A 382 -8.55 -7.31 -28.04
N PRO A 383 -8.96 -6.53 -27.02
CA PRO A 383 -8.87 -6.95 -25.62
C PRO A 383 -9.86 -8.09 -25.32
N LEU A 384 -9.35 -9.18 -24.74
CA LEU A 384 -10.08 -10.39 -24.36
C LEU A 384 -10.76 -11.11 -25.54
N ALA A 385 -10.27 -10.92 -26.78
CA ALA A 385 -10.81 -11.62 -27.94
C ALA A 385 -10.32 -13.07 -28.01
N PHE A 386 -9.06 -13.33 -27.64
CA PHE A 386 -8.41 -14.65 -27.73
C PHE A 386 -8.46 -15.28 -29.13
N GLN A 387 -8.50 -14.44 -30.18
CA GLN A 387 -8.62 -14.91 -31.58
C GLN A 387 -7.32 -14.77 -32.37
N ARG A 388 -6.55 -13.71 -32.12
CA ARG A 388 -5.37 -13.33 -32.93
C ARG A 388 -4.12 -13.15 -32.04
N LEU A 389 -3.87 -14.10 -31.14
CA LEU A 389 -2.69 -14.10 -30.28
C LEU A 389 -1.41 -14.34 -31.09
N ARG A 390 -0.51 -13.36 -31.08
CA ARG A 390 0.81 -13.42 -31.72
C ARG A 390 1.88 -13.53 -30.64
N ARG A 391 2.75 -14.51 -30.76
CA ARG A 391 3.87 -14.72 -29.83
C ARG A 391 4.89 -13.59 -29.94
N THR A 392 5.28 -12.99 -28.82
CA THR A 392 6.20 -11.85 -28.76
C THR A 392 7.54 -12.21 -28.14
N SER A 393 7.56 -13.12 -27.16
CA SER A 393 8.79 -13.59 -26.53
C SER A 393 8.59 -14.94 -25.88
N ASP A 394 9.69 -15.68 -25.76
CA ASP A 394 9.79 -16.94 -25.04
C ASP A 394 11.03 -16.95 -24.17
N ALA A 395 10.96 -17.68 -23.06
CA ALA A 395 12.08 -17.91 -22.17
C ALA A 395 12.02 -19.35 -21.65
N PHE A 396 13.17 -20.02 -21.61
CA PHE A 396 13.34 -21.32 -20.98
C PHE A 396 14.46 -21.24 -19.95
N PHE A 397 14.29 -21.92 -18.81
CA PHE A 397 15.34 -22.03 -17.81
C PHE A 397 15.39 -23.40 -17.16
N VAL A 398 16.59 -23.78 -16.72
CA VAL A 398 16.82 -24.95 -15.87
C VAL A 398 17.62 -24.50 -14.65
N LYS A 399 17.28 -25.04 -13.48
CA LYS A 399 18.01 -24.78 -12.23
C LYS A 399 18.12 -26.06 -11.42
N GLY A 400 19.32 -26.38 -10.95
CA GLY A 400 19.56 -27.49 -10.03
C GLY A 400 20.12 -26.98 -8.70
N SER A 401 19.73 -27.62 -7.61
CA SER A 401 20.38 -27.54 -6.30
C SER A 401 20.54 -28.95 -5.78
N TYR A 402 21.75 -29.31 -5.36
CA TYR A 402 22.08 -30.66 -4.94
C TYR A 402 22.79 -30.60 -3.59
N VAL A 403 22.29 -31.37 -2.62
CA VAL A 403 22.97 -31.53 -1.34
C VAL A 403 23.82 -32.79 -1.39
N PHE A 404 25.14 -32.58 -1.32
CA PHE A 404 26.11 -33.66 -1.17
C PHE A 404 26.16 -34.08 0.30
N ARG A 405 25.94 -35.36 0.59
CA ARG A 405 26.17 -35.93 1.92
C ARG A 405 27.44 -36.77 1.86
N LEU A 406 28.52 -36.26 2.44
CA LEU A 406 29.70 -37.08 2.75
C LEU A 406 29.29 -38.01 3.90
N GLY A 407 29.22 -39.32 3.62
CA GLY A 407 29.11 -40.32 4.68
C GLY A 407 30.37 -40.25 5.54
N GLY A 408 30.19 -40.11 6.85
CA GLY A 408 31.28 -40.37 7.79
C GLY A 408 31.69 -41.83 7.66
N LEU A 409 32.98 -42.06 7.40
CA LEU A 409 33.63 -43.37 7.50
C LEU A 409 33.54 -43.91 8.92
#